data_AF-A0A925SIJ3-F1
#
_entry.id   AF-A0A925SIJ3-F1
#
_cell.length_a   1.000
_cell.length_b   1.000
_cell.length_c   1.000
_cell.angle_alpha   90.00
_cell.angle_beta   90.00
_cell.angle_gamma   90.00
#
_symmetry.space_group_name_H-M   'P 1'
#
loop_
_entity.id
_entity.type
_entity.pdbx_description
1 polymer ?
#
loop_
_entity_poly.entity_id
_entity_poly.type
_entity_poly.pdbx_seq_one_letter_code
_entity_poly.pdbx_strand_id
1 'polypeptide(L)'
;ARARLGAAISPLQAGDVAAARPALEALANDTAFAKALRAESAYHLAVIAKDAAQFPEATRWTEAVLATDPEGMWAQRALQLRGSLPVNPAPAAATPAPASASGAPAATSDAAVSFPAAK
;
A
#
# COMPACT_ATOMS: atom_id res chain seq x y z
N ALA A 1 -24.40 -14.54 10.96
CA ALA A 1 -23.27 -13.68 10.53
C ALA A 1 -22.19 -13.53 11.62
N ARG A 2 -22.51 -12.95 12.79
CA ARG A 2 -21.55 -12.76 13.90
C ARG A 2 -20.86 -14.06 14.38
N ALA A 3 -21.59 -15.18 14.43
CA ALA A 3 -21.03 -16.48 14.82
C ALA A 3 -19.91 -16.97 13.89
N ARG A 4 -20.02 -16.76 12.57
CA ARG A 4 -18.97 -17.13 11.60
C ARG A 4 -17.70 -16.30 11.82
N LEU A 5 -17.85 -15.01 12.12
CA LEU A 5 -16.71 -14.15 12.45
C LEU A 5 -16.07 -14.56 13.78
N GLY A 6 -16.87 -14.87 14.80
CA GLY A 6 -16.35 -15.41 16.07
C GLY A 6 -15.56 -16.70 15.88
N ALA A 7 -16.03 -17.61 15.02
CA ALA A 7 -15.29 -18.83 14.69
C ALA A 7 -13.96 -18.56 13.97
N ALA A 8 -13.88 -17.52 13.15
CA ALA A 8 -12.64 -17.10 12.49
C ALA A 8 -11.65 -16.39 13.44
N ILE A 9 -12.16 -15.66 14.45
CA ILE A 9 -11.34 -14.94 15.44
C ILE A 9 -10.87 -15.87 16.57
N SER A 10 -11.62 -16.92 16.91
CA SER A 10 -11.23 -17.87 17.96
C SER A 10 -9.81 -18.45 17.80
N PRO A 11 -9.40 -18.95 16.63
CA PRO A 11 -8.01 -19.41 16.43
C PRO A 11 -7.01 -18.26 16.50
N LEU A 12 -7.36 -17.05 16.03
CA LEU A 12 -6.50 -15.87 16.13
C LEU A 12 -6.19 -15.53 17.60
N GLN A 13 -7.19 -15.61 18.48
CA GLN A 13 -7.02 -15.39 19.93
C GLN A 13 -6.16 -16.47 20.59
N ALA A 14 -6.13 -17.68 20.03
CA ALA A 14 -5.25 -18.76 20.45
C ALA A 14 -3.83 -18.67 19.86
N GLY A 15 -3.55 -17.65 19.02
CA GLY A 15 -2.28 -17.49 18.32
C GLY A 15 -2.15 -18.32 17.03
N ASP A 16 -3.19 -19.06 16.64
CA ASP A 16 -3.22 -19.84 15.41
C ASP A 16 -3.63 -18.96 14.21
N VAL A 17 -2.67 -18.14 13.77
CA VAL A 17 -2.82 -17.27 12.61
C VAL A 17 -3.05 -18.07 11.33
N ALA A 18 -2.46 -19.26 11.22
CA ALA A 18 -2.56 -20.12 10.04
C ALA A 18 -4.01 -20.60 9.82
N ALA A 19 -4.71 -20.97 10.90
CA ALA A 19 -6.13 -21.33 10.83
C ALA A 19 -7.05 -20.11 10.69
N ALA A 20 -6.71 -18.98 11.32
CA ALA A 20 -7.56 -17.78 11.31
C ALA A 20 -7.58 -17.05 9.95
N ARG A 21 -6.41 -16.88 9.33
CA ARG A 21 -6.22 -16.07 8.13
C ARG A 21 -7.16 -16.43 6.96
N PRO A 22 -7.24 -17.68 6.49
CA PRO A 22 -8.11 -18.01 5.35
C PRO A 22 -9.60 -17.79 5.65
N ALA A 23 -10.02 -18.02 6.89
CA ALA A 23 -11.40 -17.77 7.31
C ALA A 23 -11.74 -16.28 7.30
N LEU A 24 -10.83 -15.42 7.80
CA LEU A 24 -10.99 -13.97 7.77
C LEU A 24 -10.96 -13.41 6.34
N GLU A 25 -10.09 -13.92 5.47
CA GLU A 25 -10.03 -13.53 4.05
C GLU A 25 -11.33 -13.86 3.32
N ALA A 26 -11.89 -15.05 3.55
CA ALA A 26 -13.18 -15.42 2.99
C ALA A 26 -14.30 -14.47 3.45
N LEU A 27 -14.33 -14.12 4.74
CA LEU A 27 -15.34 -13.21 5.28
C LEU A 27 -15.17 -11.77 4.80
N ALA A 28 -13.94 -11.27 4.66
CA ALA A 28 -13.68 -9.92 4.16
C ALA A 28 -14.18 -9.72 2.71
N ASN A 29 -14.10 -10.78 1.89
CA ASN A 29 -14.47 -10.75 0.48
C ASN A 29 -15.91 -11.22 0.18
N ASP A 30 -16.62 -11.79 1.15
CA ASP A 30 -18.01 -12.27 0.99
C ASP A 30 -19.01 -11.11 0.96
N THR A 31 -19.39 -10.63 -0.23
CA THR A 31 -20.29 -9.48 -0.38
C THR A 31 -21.70 -9.69 0.19
N ALA A 32 -22.10 -10.93 0.49
CA ALA A 32 -23.33 -11.23 1.20
C ALA A 32 -23.23 -10.93 2.72
N PHE A 33 -22.01 -10.76 3.25
CA PHE A 33 -21.77 -10.30 4.61
C PHE A 33 -21.97 -8.79 4.76
N ALA A 34 -22.55 -8.40 5.90
CA ALA A 34 -22.73 -6.99 6.26
C ALA A 34 -21.40 -6.24 6.18
N LYS A 35 -21.40 -5.04 5.58
CA LYS A 35 -20.19 -4.22 5.38
C LYS A 35 -19.34 -4.07 6.64
N ALA A 36 -19.98 -3.87 7.79
CA ALA A 36 -19.30 -3.71 9.08
C ALA A 36 -18.50 -4.97 9.49
N LEU A 37 -19.01 -6.17 9.20
CA LEU A 37 -18.34 -7.43 9.51
C LEU A 37 -17.22 -7.77 8.52
N ARG A 38 -17.39 -7.35 7.25
CA ARG A 38 -16.31 -7.42 6.26
C ARG A 38 -15.16 -6.49 6.63
N ALA A 39 -15.48 -5.27 7.04
CA ALA A 39 -14.51 -4.30 7.54
C ALA A 39 -13.80 -4.79 8.81
N GLU A 40 -14.51 -5.44 9.74
CA GLU A 40 -13.89 -6.09 10.91
C GLU A 40 -12.91 -7.20 10.52
N SER A 41 -13.30 -8.06 9.56
CA SER A 41 -12.47 -9.15 9.08
C SER A 41 -11.20 -8.63 8.40
N ALA A 42 -11.33 -7.62 7.53
CA ALA A 42 -10.21 -6.95 6.88
C ALA A 42 -9.28 -6.26 7.89
N TYR A 43 -9.83 -5.66 8.96
CA TYR A 43 -9.02 -5.07 10.01
C TYR A 43 -8.16 -6.12 10.74
N HIS A 44 -8.72 -7.29 11.08
CA HIS A 44 -7.93 -8.36 11.69
C HIS A 44 -6.80 -8.86 10.77
N LEU A 45 -7.03 -8.92 9.45
CA LEU A 45 -5.98 -9.25 8.48
C LEU A 45 -4.87 -8.18 8.43
N ALA A 46 -5.23 -6.90 8.55
CA ALA A 46 -4.25 -5.83 8.64
C ALA A 46 -3.37 -5.94 9.90
N VAL A 47 -3.96 -6.32 11.04
CA VAL A 47 -3.22 -6.57 12.29
C VAL A 47 -2.28 -7.76 12.14
N ILE A 48 -2.77 -8.89 11.62
CA ILE A 48 -1.95 -10.08 11.34
C ILE A 48 -0.75 -9.73 10.45
N ALA A 49 -0.98 -8.97 9.38
CA ALA A 49 0.08 -8.57 8.46
C ALA A 49 1.08 -7.61 9.11
N LYS A 50 0.63 -6.67 9.95
CA LYS A 50 1.52 -5.80 10.74
C LYS A 50 2.40 -6.62 11.67
N ASP A 51 1.82 -7.55 12.42
CA ASP A 51 2.53 -8.35 13.41
C ASP A 51 3.57 -9.28 12.74
N ALA A 52 3.30 -9.71 11.50
CA ALA A 52 4.23 -10.44 10.65
C ALA A 52 5.25 -9.53 9.91
N ALA A 53 5.30 -8.23 10.20
CA ALA A 53 6.11 -7.22 9.49
C ALA A 53 5.86 -7.13 7.97
N GLN A 54 4.71 -7.62 7.50
CA GLN A 54 4.26 -7.55 6.11
C GLN A 54 3.52 -6.23 5.86
N PHE A 55 4.22 -5.10 6.01
CA PHE A 55 3.63 -3.76 5.95
C PHE A 55 2.88 -3.41 4.65
N PRO A 56 3.31 -3.85 3.45
CA PRO A 56 2.53 -3.63 2.23
C PRO A 56 1.16 -4.31 2.29
N GLU A 57 1.12 -5.52 2.85
CA GLU A 57 -0.13 -6.26 3.03
C GLU A 57 -1.01 -5.62 4.12
N ALA A 58 -0.41 -5.19 5.23
CA ALA A 58 -1.13 -4.43 6.26
C ALA A 58 -1.78 -3.17 5.67
N THR A 59 -1.05 -2.44 4.81
CA THR A 59 -1.56 -1.26 4.11
C THR A 59 -2.75 -1.62 3.22
N ARG A 60 -2.63 -2.65 2.38
CA ARG A 60 -3.71 -3.15 1.52
C ARG A 60 -4.98 -3.45 2.32
N TRP A 61 -4.86 -4.14 3.45
CA TRP A 61 -6.01 -4.49 4.27
C TRP A 61 -6.61 -3.28 4.99
N THR A 62 -5.82 -2.31 5.46
CA THR A 62 -6.38 -1.04 5.97
C THR A 62 -7.15 -0.27 4.90
N GLU A 63 -6.69 -0.29 3.65
CA GLU A 63 -7.40 0.34 2.52
C GLU A 63 -8.69 -0.41 2.18
N ALA A 64 -8.70 -1.75 2.27
CA ALA A 64 -9.90 -2.55 2.09
C ALA A 64 -10.97 -2.24 3.15
N VAL A 65 -10.57 -1.96 4.40
CA VAL A 65 -11.50 -1.50 5.46
C VAL A 65 -12.14 -0.18 5.03
N LEU A 66 -11.33 0.79 4.61
CA LEU A 66 -11.80 2.12 4.21
C LEU A 66 -12.69 2.09 2.97
N ALA A 67 -12.40 1.20 2.01
CA ALA A 67 -13.24 1.01 0.83
C ALA A 67 -14.57 0.32 1.16
N THR A 68 -14.60 -0.53 2.18
CA THR A 68 -15.79 -1.32 2.53
C THR A 68 -16.79 -0.54 3.38
N ASP A 69 -16.30 0.19 4.38
CA ASP A 69 -17.14 0.95 5.31
C ASP A 69 -16.39 2.19 5.82
N PRO A 70 -16.27 3.26 5.00
CA PRO A 70 -15.45 4.43 5.32
C PRO A 70 -15.92 5.20 6.56
N GLU A 71 -17.21 5.11 6.88
CA GLU A 71 -17.83 5.75 8.05
C GLU A 71 -17.93 4.81 9.26
N GLY A 72 -17.51 3.55 9.11
CA GLY A 72 -17.61 2.52 10.13
C GLY A 72 -16.58 2.68 11.26
N MET A 73 -16.86 2.08 12.43
CA MET A 73 -15.93 2.11 13.57
C MET A 73 -14.53 1.57 13.22
N TRP A 74 -14.48 0.61 12.29
CA TRP A 74 -13.25 -0.05 11.86
C TRP A 74 -12.41 0.85 10.94
N ALA A 75 -13.01 1.80 10.22
CA ALA A 75 -12.27 2.77 9.41
C ALA A 75 -11.34 3.64 10.27
N GLN A 76 -11.83 4.13 11.41
CA GLN A 76 -11.01 4.90 12.35
C GLN A 76 -9.84 4.07 12.90
N ARG A 77 -10.08 2.81 13.24
CA ARG A 77 -9.03 1.88 13.68
C ARG A 77 -8.02 1.58 12.57
N ALA A 78 -8.48 1.43 11.34
CA ALA A 78 -7.62 1.20 10.18
C ALA A 78 -6.73 2.42 9.88
N LEU A 79 -7.24 3.65 9.99
CA LEU A 79 -6.45 4.87 9.86
C LEU A 79 -5.36 4.96 10.93
N GLN A 80 -5.71 4.67 12.18
CA GLN A 80 -4.74 4.62 13.29
C GLN A 80 -3.67 3.56 13.04
N LEU A 81 -4.07 2.37 12.60
CA LEU A 81 -3.14 1.29 12.27
C LEU A 81 -2.19 1.72 11.14
N ARG A 82 -2.73 2.31 10.06
CA ARG A 82 -1.97 2.80 8.90
C ARG A 82 -0.94 3.85 9.30
N GLY A 83 -1.28 4.78 10.20
CA GLY A 83 -0.36 5.77 10.74
C GLY A 83 0.78 5.17 11.60
N SER A 84 0.61 3.94 12.11
CA SER A 84 1.65 3.22 12.85
C SER A 84 2.53 2.33 11.97
N LEU A 85 2.17 2.12 10.71
CA LEU A 85 2.99 1.35 9.78
C LEU A 85 4.19 2.21 9.37
N PRO A 86 5.39 1.62 9.21
CA PRO A 86 6.51 2.34 8.65
C PRO A 86 6.08 2.84 7.27
N VAL A 87 6.20 4.15 7.06
CA VAL A 87 6.09 4.73 5.72
C VAL A 87 7.26 4.15 4.95
N ASN A 88 7.02 3.12 4.15
CA ASN A 88 7.94 2.83 3.07
C ASN A 88 7.80 4.04 2.12
N PRO A 89 8.80 4.92 1.99
CA PRO A 89 8.74 5.87 0.91
C PRO A 89 8.60 5.01 -0.35
N ALA A 90 7.48 5.18 -1.06
CA ALA A 90 7.43 4.77 -2.46
C ALA A 90 8.75 5.26 -3.09
N PRO A 91 9.46 4.44 -3.89
CA PRO A 91 10.71 4.87 -4.50
C PRO A 91 10.45 6.23 -5.10
N ALA A 92 11.17 7.24 -4.59
CA ALA A 92 11.04 8.61 -5.03
C ALA A 92 10.99 8.56 -6.54
N ALA A 93 9.86 9.02 -7.10
CA ALA A 93 9.68 9.13 -8.53
C ALA A 93 11.00 9.68 -9.09
N ALA A 94 11.64 8.89 -9.95
CA ALA A 94 12.91 9.24 -10.54
C ALA A 94 12.82 10.69 -11.01
N THR A 95 13.53 11.58 -10.31
CA THR A 95 13.89 12.87 -10.86
C THR A 95 14.44 12.56 -12.25
N PRO A 96 13.87 13.06 -13.36
CA PRO A 96 14.51 12.89 -14.64
C PRO A 96 15.86 13.60 -14.55
N ALA A 97 16.92 12.80 -14.37
CA ALA A 97 18.28 13.27 -14.49
C ALA A 97 18.42 13.86 -15.91
N PRO A 98 18.97 15.08 -16.06
CA PRO A 98 19.23 15.62 -17.38
C PRO A 98 20.21 14.67 -18.07
N ALA A 99 19.82 14.18 -19.24
CA ALA A 99 20.61 13.28 -20.05
C ALA A 99 21.97 13.92 -20.38
N SER A 100 23.01 13.50 -19.67
CA SER A 100 24.38 13.63 -20.13
C SER A 100 24.62 12.57 -21.20
N ALA A 101 24.26 12.90 -22.44
CA ALA A 101 24.84 12.24 -23.60
C ALA A 101 26.21 12.88 -23.85
N SER A 102 27.26 12.26 -23.33
CA SER A 102 28.62 12.46 -23.83
C SER A 102 28.99 11.26 -24.66
N GLY A 103 29.35 11.50 -25.92
CA GLY A 103 29.75 10.46 -26.88
C GLY A 103 29.99 11.05 -28.27
N ALA A 104 31.05 11.85 -28.41
CA ALA A 104 31.66 12.18 -29.70
C ALA A 104 32.29 10.90 -30.33
N PRO A 105 32.63 10.81 -31.65
CA PRO A 105 33.63 11.71 -32.25
C PRO A 105 33.49 12.09 -33.74
N ALA A 106 34.12 13.23 -34.03
CA ALA A 106 34.97 13.56 -35.17
C ALA A 106 34.42 13.85 -36.59
N ALA A 107 34.98 14.96 -37.11
CA ALA A 107 35.26 15.34 -38.50
C ALA A 107 34.07 15.98 -39.24
N THR A 108 34.15 17.16 -39.87
CA THR A 108 35.26 17.96 -40.43
C THR A 108 34.79 19.40 -40.69
N SER A 109 35.73 20.35 -40.60
CA SER A 109 35.84 21.60 -41.39
C SER A 109 34.74 22.66 -41.24
N ASP A 110 35.07 23.82 -40.68
CA ASP A 110 35.60 25.01 -41.39
C ASP A 110 34.45 25.93 -41.84
N ALA A 111 34.29 27.06 -41.15
CA ALA A 111 34.13 28.40 -41.74
C ALA A 111 33.40 29.38 -40.82
N ALA A 112 33.96 30.60 -40.77
CA ALA A 112 33.32 31.88 -40.49
C ALA A 112 33.01 32.25 -39.02
N VAL A 113 34.05 32.74 -38.35
CA VAL A 113 33.93 33.80 -37.33
C VAL A 113 33.32 35.04 -37.98
N SER A 114 32.19 35.52 -37.47
CA SER A 114 31.77 36.91 -37.69
C SER A 114 30.92 37.39 -36.51
N PHE A 115 31.52 38.25 -35.68
CA PHE A 115 30.85 39.05 -34.67
C PHE A 115 30.91 40.52 -35.12
N PRO A 116 29.79 41.26 -35.19
CA PRO A 116 29.82 42.71 -35.13
C PRO A 116 29.63 43.18 -33.68
N ALA A 117 30.64 43.90 -33.18
CA ALA A 117 30.57 44.66 -31.93
C ALA A 117 29.78 45.96 -32.16
N ALA A 118 28.84 46.25 -31.27
CA ALA A 118 28.19 47.56 -31.18
C ALA A 118 29.16 48.60 -30.59
N LYS A 119 28.99 49.84 -31.03
CA LYS A 119 29.68 51.04 -30.55
C LYS A 119 28.73 51.85 -29.70
#